data_AF-A0A7Z6X661-F1
#
_entry.id   AF-A0A7Z6X661-F1
#
_cell.length_a   1.000
_cell.length_b   1.000
_cell.length_c   1.000
_cell.angle_alpha   90.00
_cell.angle_beta   90.00
_cell.angle_gamma   90.00
#
_symmetry.space_group_name_H-M   'P 1'
#
loop_
_entity.id
_entity.type
_entity.pdbx_description
1 polymer ?
#
loop_
_entity_poly.entity_id
_entity_poly.type
_entity_poly.pdbx_seq_one_letter_code
_entity_poly.pdbx_strand_id
1 'polypeptide(L)'
;GFNMGFLVANLDLWRENGFEKIALEFLKTRGKDLFYPEQCLINMVFLERILELPIHYNCYSDSFKEHYPKNIIMLHFIQYKPWRSVSSLNGRLICYEAEASFWLANLFCTPFKNDFFKERL
;
A
#
# COMPACT_ATOMS: atom_id res chain seq x y z
N GLY A 1 2.56 9.80 -12.10
CA GLY A 1 1.83 8.54 -12.32
C GLY A 1 1.18 8.11 -11.03
N PHE A 2 0.08 7.38 -11.12
CA PHE A 2 -0.72 6.90 -10.01
C PHE A 2 -0.04 5.77 -9.26
N ASN A 3 -0.18 5.79 -7.94
CA ASN A 3 0.28 4.71 -7.06
C ASN A 3 -0.71 3.54 -7.09
N MET A 4 -0.19 2.32 -7.21
CA MET A 4 -1.00 1.09 -7.30
C MET A 4 -1.33 0.44 -5.95
N GLY A 5 -1.07 1.11 -4.83
CA GLY A 5 -1.39 0.62 -3.49
C GLY A 5 -2.90 0.45 -3.24
N PHE A 6 -3.71 1.25 -3.92
CA PHE A 6 -5.16 1.12 -3.92
C PHE A 6 -5.71 1.50 -5.30
N LEU A 7 -6.54 0.62 -5.85
CA LEU A 7 -7.14 0.78 -7.18
C LEU A 7 -8.58 0.28 -7.13
N VAL A 8 -9.49 1.05 -7.72
CA VAL A 8 -10.83 0.57 -8.07
C VAL A 8 -10.82 0.26 -9.56
N ALA A 9 -10.95 -1.03 -9.91
CA ALA A 9 -10.89 -1.49 -11.28
C ALA A 9 -12.29 -1.75 -11.85
N ASN A 10 -12.57 -1.21 -13.05
CA ASN A 10 -13.74 -1.61 -13.83
C ASN A 10 -13.42 -2.92 -14.57
N LEU A 11 -13.75 -4.03 -13.93
CA LEU A 11 -13.40 -5.36 -14.43
C LEU A 11 -14.20 -5.76 -15.67
N ASP A 12 -15.42 -5.26 -15.86
CA ASP A 12 -16.20 -5.51 -17.07
C ASP A 12 -15.52 -4.88 -18.28
N LEU A 13 -15.13 -3.62 -18.15
CA LEU A 13 -14.41 -2.90 -19.19
C LEU A 13 -13.03 -3.54 -19.48
N TRP A 14 -12.34 -4.05 -18.45
CA TRP A 14 -11.07 -4.76 -18.64
C TRP A 14 -11.25 -6.06 -19.44
N ARG A 15 -12.30 -6.82 -19.14
CA ARG A 15 -12.62 -8.06 -19.87
C ARG A 15 -13.02 -7.76 -21.31
N GLU A 16 -13.90 -6.79 -21.53
CA GLU A 16 -14.36 -6.37 -22.86
C GLU A 16 -13.20 -5.93 -23.76
N ASN A 17 -12.23 -5.19 -23.20
CA ASN A 17 -11.06 -4.73 -23.94
C ASN A 17 -9.89 -5.73 -24.00
N GLY A 18 -10.04 -6.92 -23.44
CA GLY A 18 -8.98 -7.93 -23.41
C GLY A 18 -7.71 -7.47 -22.67
N PHE A 19 -7.87 -6.65 -21.61
CA PHE A 19 -6.75 -6.02 -20.90
C PHE A 19 -5.75 -7.03 -20.33
N GLU A 20 -6.20 -8.21 -19.90
CA GLU A 20 -5.31 -9.27 -19.40
C GLU A 20 -4.22 -9.64 -20.43
N LYS A 21 -4.61 -9.83 -21.69
CA LYS A 21 -3.66 -10.16 -22.76
C LYS A 21 -2.66 -9.03 -22.98
N ILE A 22 -3.14 -7.79 -23.03
CA ILE A 22 -2.30 -6.58 -23.15
C ILE A 22 -1.30 -6.49 -22.00
N ALA A 23 -1.76 -6.71 -20.76
CA ALA A 23 -0.93 -6.67 -19.57
C ALA A 23 0.17 -7.73 -19.61
N LEU A 24 -0.17 -8.96 -19.95
CA LEU A 24 0.79 -10.06 -20.06
C LEU A 24 1.83 -9.81 -21.15
N GLU A 25 1.42 -9.35 -22.33
CA GLU A 25 2.33 -9.00 -23.42
C GLU A 25 3.26 -7.85 -23.03
N PHE A 26 2.71 -6.77 -22.46
CA PHE A 26 3.48 -5.62 -21.99
C PHE A 26 4.54 -6.03 -20.95
N LEU A 27 4.14 -6.77 -19.91
CA LEU A 27 5.06 -7.18 -18.85
C LEU A 27 6.14 -8.15 -19.35
N LYS A 28 5.80 -9.06 -20.28
CA LYS A 28 6.79 -9.94 -20.92
C LYS A 28 7.82 -9.14 -21.74
N THR A 29 7.38 -8.13 -22.47
CA THR A 29 8.26 -7.36 -23.36
C THR A 29 9.06 -6.28 -22.65
N ARG A 30 8.47 -5.61 -21.65
CA ARG A 30 9.02 -4.40 -21.02
C ARG A 30 9.24 -4.51 -19.52
N GLY A 31 8.65 -5.51 -18.85
CA GLY A 31 8.58 -5.56 -17.39
C GLY A 31 9.96 -5.51 -16.72
N LYS A 32 10.95 -6.23 -17.26
CA LYS A 32 12.32 -6.26 -16.72
C LYS A 32 13.05 -4.91 -16.78
N ASP A 33 12.61 -3.99 -17.64
CA ASP A 33 13.25 -2.69 -17.86
C ASP A 33 12.60 -1.58 -17.01
N LEU A 34 11.61 -1.92 -16.16
CA LEU A 34 10.82 -0.98 -15.37
C LEU A 34 11.07 -1.16 -13.87
N PHE A 35 11.18 -0.06 -13.14
CA PHE A 35 11.36 -0.09 -11.67
C PHE A 35 10.13 -0.63 -10.92
N TYR A 36 8.93 -0.34 -11.43
CA TYR A 36 7.65 -0.78 -10.85
C TYR A 36 6.76 -1.33 -11.97
N PRO A 37 7.04 -2.54 -12.48
CA PRO A 37 6.48 -3.03 -13.74
C PRO A 37 4.96 -2.95 -13.82
N GLU A 38 4.26 -3.35 -12.76
CA GLU A 38 2.79 -3.36 -12.69
C GLU A 38 2.22 -1.95 -12.58
N GLN A 39 2.87 -1.06 -11.82
CA GLN A 39 2.45 0.34 -11.73
C GLN A 39 2.70 1.09 -13.03
N CYS A 40 3.85 0.87 -13.66
CA CYS A 40 4.18 1.42 -14.96
C CYS A 40 3.21 0.92 -16.04
N LEU A 41 2.89 -0.38 -16.05
CA LEU A 41 1.87 -0.96 -16.94
C LEU A 41 0.56 -0.18 -16.86
N ILE A 42 -0.01 -0.02 -15.66
CA ILE A 42 -1.30 0.66 -15.49
C ILE A 42 -1.22 2.12 -15.93
N ASN A 43 -0.16 2.84 -15.52
CA ASN A 43 0.03 4.23 -15.90
C ASN A 43 0.22 4.43 -17.41
N MET A 44 0.87 3.50 -18.10
CA MET A 44 1.11 3.59 -19.54
C MET A 44 -0.10 3.13 -20.36
N VAL A 45 -0.71 2.00 -20.01
CA VAL A 45 -1.87 1.48 -20.75
C VAL A 45 -3.09 2.37 -20.55
N PHE A 46 -3.32 2.89 -19.34
CA PHE A 46 -4.46 3.75 -19.03
C PHE A 46 -4.11 5.23 -18.94
N LEU A 47 -3.06 5.67 -19.66
CA LEU A 47 -2.74 7.09 -19.75
C LEU A 47 -4.00 7.89 -20.17
N GLU A 48 -4.29 8.98 -19.44
CA GLU A 48 -5.48 9.83 -19.60
C GLU A 48 -6.84 9.13 -19.40
N ARG A 49 -6.84 7.86 -18.95
CA ARG A 49 -8.04 7.04 -18.72
C ARG A 49 -8.20 6.60 -17.26
N ILE A 50 -7.48 7.25 -16.34
CA ILE A 50 -7.55 7.00 -14.91
C ILE A 50 -8.32 8.14 -14.25
N LEU A 51 -9.37 7.80 -13.51
CA LEU A 51 -10.04 8.71 -12.60
C LEU A 51 -9.27 8.73 -11.28
N GLU A 52 -8.75 9.90 -10.89
CA GLU A 52 -7.94 10.02 -9.68
C GLU A 52 -8.82 9.92 -8.43
N LEU A 53 -8.44 9.06 -7.49
CA LEU A 53 -9.03 9.05 -6.16
C LEU A 53 -8.41 10.16 -5.29
N PRO A 54 -9.19 10.80 -4.41
CA PRO A 54 -8.64 11.69 -3.41
C PRO A 54 -7.56 11.01 -2.56
N ILE A 55 -6.53 11.77 -2.16
CA ILE A 55 -5.35 11.23 -1.46
C ILE A 55 -5.69 10.47 -0.16
N HIS A 56 -6.82 10.76 0.49
CA HIS A 56 -7.24 10.08 1.71
C HIS A 56 -7.55 8.58 1.54
N TYR A 57 -7.70 8.10 0.30
CA TYR A 57 -7.85 6.67 -0.03
C TYR A 57 -6.50 5.95 -0.26
N ASN A 58 -5.38 6.65 -0.25
CA ASN A 58 -4.04 6.06 -0.41
C ASN A 58 -2.97 6.98 0.21
N CYS A 59 -3.15 7.34 1.49
CA CYS A 59 -2.21 8.22 2.20
C CYS A 59 -0.90 7.51 2.49
N TYR A 60 0.24 8.11 2.17
CA TYR A 60 1.54 7.49 2.42
C TYR A 60 2.00 7.72 3.86
N SER A 61 2.33 6.65 4.58
CA SER A 61 2.90 6.76 5.93
C SER A 61 4.27 7.43 5.95
N ASP A 62 5.00 7.43 4.84
CA ASP A 62 6.36 8.00 4.78
C ASP A 62 6.32 9.54 4.72
N SER A 63 5.16 10.11 4.40
CA SER A 63 4.90 11.56 4.31
C SER A 63 4.14 12.11 5.53
N PHE A 64 4.03 11.33 6.60
CA PHE A 64 3.28 11.62 7.83
C PHE A 64 3.70 12.89 8.58
N LYS A 65 4.80 13.54 8.16
CA LYS A 65 5.29 14.80 8.72
C LYS A 65 4.44 16.01 8.36
N GLU A 66 3.69 15.96 7.26
CA GLU A 66 2.73 17.00 6.90
C GLU A 66 1.36 16.68 7.51
N HIS A 67 0.65 17.72 7.95
CA HIS A 67 -0.54 17.60 8.80
C HIS A 67 -1.49 16.51 8.31
N TYR A 68 -1.70 15.51 9.16
CA TYR A 68 -2.66 14.44 8.94
C TYR A 68 -3.97 15.01 8.38
N PRO A 69 -4.43 14.59 7.19
CA PRO A 69 -5.81 14.85 6.83
C PRO A 69 -6.67 14.23 7.92
N LYS A 70 -7.57 15.00 8.53
CA LYS A 70 -8.43 14.51 9.63
C LYS A 70 -9.28 13.30 9.23
N ASN A 71 -9.37 13.00 7.93
CA ASN A 71 -10.22 11.98 7.34
C ASN A 71 -9.41 10.95 6.52
N ILE A 72 -8.33 10.38 7.08
CA ILE A 72 -7.65 9.26 6.42
C ILE A 72 -8.57 8.04 6.39
N ILE A 73 -8.81 7.49 5.20
CA ILE A 73 -9.56 6.26 5.00
C ILE A 73 -8.61 5.07 4.90
N MET A 74 -7.49 5.24 4.19
CA MET A 74 -6.45 4.22 4.07
C MET A 74 -5.06 4.84 4.28
N LEU A 75 -4.31 4.25 5.20
CA LEU A 75 -2.89 4.53 5.42
C LEU A 75 -2.03 3.43 4.79
N HIS A 76 -1.21 3.81 3.82
CA HIS A 76 -0.37 2.91 3.04
C HIS A 76 1.09 2.99 3.50
N PHE A 77 1.56 1.89 4.08
CA PHE A 77 2.94 1.70 4.53
C PHE A 77 3.85 1.22 3.39
N ILE A 78 4.35 2.14 2.58
CA ILE A 78 5.12 1.84 1.36
C ILE A 78 6.55 1.42 1.71
N GLN A 79 7.37 2.37 2.16
CA GLN A 79 8.79 2.16 2.40
C GLN A 79 9.04 1.54 3.78
N TYR A 80 8.52 2.17 4.84
CA TYR A 80 8.69 1.69 6.19
C TYR A 80 7.55 0.79 6.61
N LYS A 81 7.89 -0.40 7.13
CA LYS A 81 6.91 -1.36 7.60
C LYS A 81 6.71 -1.18 9.10
N PRO A 82 5.47 -0.94 9.57
CA PRO A 82 5.21 -0.51 10.94
C PRO A 82 5.60 -1.56 11.98
N TRP A 83 5.56 -2.84 11.61
CA TRP A 83 6.01 -3.94 12.46
C TRP A 83 7.51 -3.93 12.76
N ARG A 84 8.33 -3.19 12.00
CA ARG A 84 9.76 -3.03 12.30
C ARG A 84 10.01 -1.96 13.36
N SER A 85 9.07 -1.03 13.54
CA SER A 85 9.16 0.10 14.48
C SER A 85 8.58 -0.23 15.86
N VAL A 86 8.35 -1.51 16.15
CA VAL A 86 7.85 -2.01 17.45
C VAL A 86 8.85 -2.99 18.05
N SER A 87 9.27 -2.75 19.29
CA SER A 87 10.18 -3.63 20.05
C SER A 87 9.65 -3.92 21.45
N SER A 88 10.31 -4.81 22.19
CA SER A 88 10.06 -5.07 23.61
C SER A 88 11.24 -4.60 24.45
N LEU A 89 10.96 -3.87 25.53
CA LEU A 89 11.93 -3.53 26.56
C LEU A 89 11.30 -3.81 27.93
N ASN A 90 11.91 -4.70 28.71
CA ASN A 90 11.43 -5.10 30.03
C ASN A 90 9.96 -5.55 30.04
N GLY A 91 9.55 -6.31 29.02
CA GLY A 91 8.18 -6.80 28.86
C GLY A 91 7.16 -5.74 28.45
N ARG A 92 7.59 -4.53 28.09
CA ARG A 92 6.74 -3.47 27.56
C ARG A 92 7.02 -3.24 26.09
N LEU A 93 5.95 -3.04 25.32
CA LEU A 93 6.07 -2.69 23.91
C LEU A 93 6.45 -1.22 23.76
N ILE A 94 7.44 -0.97 22.93
CA ILE A 94 7.90 0.36 22.53
C ILE A 94 7.62 0.52 21.05
N CYS A 95 6.95 1.62 20.70
CA CYS A 95 6.72 2.03 19.32
C CYS A 95 7.54 3.29 19.04
N TYR A 96 8.43 3.24 18.05
CA TYR A 96 9.36 4.34 17.75
C TYR A 96 8.78 5.39 16.81
N GLU A 97 7.63 5.10 16.19
CA GLU A 97 6.98 5.89 15.15
C GLU A 97 5.47 6.04 15.44
N ALA A 98 4.91 7.22 15.19
CA ALA A 98 3.49 7.50 15.44
C ALA A 98 2.59 6.71 14.47
N GLU A 99 3.05 6.59 13.23
CA GLU A 99 2.54 5.76 12.14
C GLU A 99 2.32 4.32 12.61
N ALA A 100 3.35 3.74 13.24
CA ALA A 100 3.32 2.37 13.69
C ALA A 100 2.35 2.15 14.87
N SER A 101 2.00 3.22 15.59
CA SER A 101 0.99 3.15 16.67
C SER A 101 -0.41 2.87 16.11
N PHE A 102 -0.77 3.46 14.96
CA PHE A 102 -2.03 3.15 14.27
C PHE A 102 -2.10 1.68 13.86
N TRP A 103 -1.02 1.16 13.28
CA TRP A 103 -0.94 -0.24 12.90
C TRP A 103 -1.02 -1.17 14.12
N LEU A 104 -0.27 -0.87 15.18
CA LEU A 104 -0.24 -1.68 16.40
C LEU A 104 -1.61 -1.72 17.09
N ALA A 105 -2.30 -0.58 17.19
CA ALA A 105 -3.65 -0.51 17.73
C ALA A 105 -4.63 -1.41 16.95
N ASN A 106 -4.53 -1.43 15.62
CA ASN A 106 -5.36 -2.30 14.78
C ASN A 106 -4.96 -3.78 14.90
N LEU A 107 -3.66 -4.10 14.98
CA LEU A 107 -3.19 -5.47 15.16
C LEU A 107 -3.80 -6.13 16.42
N PHE A 108 -3.93 -5.39 17.52
CA PHE A 108 -4.55 -5.88 18.76
C PHE A 108 -6.02 -6.31 18.60
N CYS A 109 -6.70 -5.77 17.57
CA CYS A 109 -8.07 -6.14 17.22
C CYS A 109 -8.14 -7.34 16.26
N THR A 110 -7.01 -7.94 15.89
CA THR A 110 -6.95 -9.11 15.00
C THR A 110 -6.54 -10.39 15.73
N PRO A 111 -6.86 -11.58 15.18
CA PRO A 111 -6.36 -12.86 15.68
C PRO A 111 -4.82 -12.96 15.70
N PHE A 112 -4.13 -12.19 14.86
CA PHE A 112 -2.67 -12.24 14.68
C PHE A 112 -1.87 -11.54 15.79
N LYS A 113 -2.55 -10.87 16.74
CA LYS A 113 -1.85 -10.13 17.81
C LYS A 113 -0.83 -11.00 18.57
N ASN A 114 -1.19 -12.25 18.86
CA ASN A 114 -0.31 -13.15 19.61
C ASN A 114 0.86 -13.64 18.76
N ASP A 115 0.65 -13.85 17.47
CA ASP A 115 1.70 -14.33 16.57
C ASP A 115 2.80 -13.28 16.39
N PHE A 116 2.41 -12.00 16.30
CA PHE A 116 3.38 -10.91 16.26
C PHE A 116 4.28 -10.83 17.50
N PHE A 117 3.74 -11.14 18.69
CA PHE A 117 4.53 -11.08 19.93
C PHE A 117 5.38 -12.32 20.17
N LYS A 118 4.97 -13.51 19.72
CA LYS A 118 5.79 -14.73 19.84
C LYS A 118 7.16 -14.59 19.19
N GLU A 119 7.27 -13.76 18.16
CA GLU A 119 8.54 -13.50 17.47
C GLU A 119 9.41 -12.43 18.17
N ARG A 120 8.90 -11.77 19.22
CA ARG A 120 9.50 -10.54 19.80
C ARG A 120 9.54 -10.51 21.34
N LEU A 121 8.95 -11.49 22.01
CA LEU A 121 9.00 -11.72 23.47
C LEU A 121 9.66 -13.07 23.75
#